data_AF-A0A2M7XRK2-F1
#
_entry.id   AF-A0A2M7XRK2-F1
#
_cell.length_a   1.000
_cell.length_b   1.000
_cell.length_c   1.000
_cell.angle_alpha   90.00
_cell.angle_beta   90.00
_cell.angle_gamma   90.00
#
_symmetry.space_group_name_H-M   'P 1'
#
loop_
_entity.id
_entity.type
_entity.pdbx_description
1 polymer ?
#
loop_
_entity_poly.entity_id
_entity_poly.type
_entity_poly.pdbx_seq_one_letter_code
_entity_poly.pdbx_strand_id
1 'polypeptide(L)'
;MKSMLSSLARRTRRLSGLLSLGLTLSIVSPAILMAQPQAAVALGAAGDFAILAGSLVSNVPASAITGDLGLSPAAGSLITGFGDAEVTGIIYTVDASGPAGSIVSAALLATAKGDL
;
A
#
# COMPACT_ATOMS: atom_id res chain seq x y z
N MET A 1 -7.63 65.15 70.25
CA MET A 1 -6.46 64.88 71.13
C MET A 1 -6.04 63.42 70.86
N LYS A 2 -5.35 63.11 69.76
CA LYS A 2 -3.88 63.08 69.64
C LYS A 2 -3.18 62.36 70.80
N SER A 3 -3.49 61.09 71.01
CA SER A 3 -2.61 60.12 71.69
C SER A 3 -3.36 58.79 71.64
N MET A 4 -3.14 57.90 70.68
CA MET A 4 -1.90 57.15 70.61
C MET A 4 -1.64 56.73 69.16
N LEU A 5 -1.05 57.66 68.41
CA LEU A 5 -0.05 57.29 67.44
C LEU A 5 0.92 56.28 68.09
N SER A 6 1.27 55.25 67.32
CA SER A 6 2.37 54.29 67.48
C SER A 6 2.04 52.96 68.15
N SER A 7 2.57 51.91 67.49
CA SER A 7 2.65 50.51 67.94
C SER A 7 1.39 49.68 67.67
N LEU A 8 1.15 49.24 66.43
CA LEU A 8 1.84 48.04 65.98
C LEU A 8 2.07 48.02 64.46
N ALA A 9 2.73 49.05 63.93
CA ALA A 9 3.68 48.80 62.86
C ALA A 9 4.73 47.84 63.43
N ARG A 10 4.59 46.54 63.14
CA ARG A 10 5.58 45.44 63.21
C ARG A 10 4.90 44.11 63.55
N ARG A 11 4.14 43.56 62.61
CA ARG A 11 4.31 42.13 62.34
C ARG A 11 4.02 41.83 60.88
N THR A 12 5.00 42.25 60.09
CA THR A 12 5.33 41.60 58.84
C THR A 12 5.25 40.08 58.96
N ARG A 13 4.92 39.47 57.82
CA ARG A 13 5.12 38.07 57.42
C ARG A 13 3.87 37.19 57.50
N ARG A 14 3.40 36.93 56.28
CA ARG A 14 2.69 35.75 55.79
C ARG A 14 1.18 35.80 55.98
N LEU A 15 0.48 36.15 54.90
CA LEU A 15 -0.36 35.16 54.25
C LEU A 15 -0.54 35.58 52.79
N SER A 16 0.38 35.07 51.98
CA SER A 16 0.45 35.24 50.55
C SER A 16 -0.66 34.44 49.86
N GLY A 17 -1.34 35.09 48.89
CA GLY A 17 -1.74 34.51 47.62
C GLY A 17 -2.83 33.42 47.64
N LEU A 18 -4.09 33.82 47.58
CA LEU A 18 -5.21 32.96 47.17
C LEU A 18 -6.23 33.81 46.43
N LEU A 19 -5.92 34.24 45.20
CA LEU A 19 -6.94 34.80 44.30
C LEU A 19 -6.51 34.60 42.83
N SER A 20 -7.37 33.91 42.08
CA SER A 20 -7.35 33.70 40.63
C SER A 20 -6.29 32.73 40.06
N LEU A 21 -6.53 31.42 40.23
CA LEU A 21 -6.01 30.42 39.29
C LEU A 21 -7.20 29.89 38.48
N GLY A 22 -7.49 30.54 37.35
CA GLY A 22 -8.51 30.10 36.40
C GLY A 22 -8.09 28.77 35.79
N LEU A 23 -8.70 27.68 36.26
CA LEU A 23 -8.49 26.33 35.75
C LEU A 23 -9.24 26.16 34.42
N THR A 24 -8.60 26.51 33.30
CA THR A 24 -9.10 26.19 31.96
C THR A 24 -8.77 24.73 31.64
N LEU A 25 -9.74 23.84 31.90
CA LEU A 25 -9.63 22.43 31.51
C LEU A 25 -9.88 22.31 30.00
N SER A 26 -8.81 22.44 29.20
CA SER A 26 -8.86 22.11 27.77
C SER A 26 -9.11 20.61 27.63
N ILE A 27 -10.30 20.24 27.15
CA ILE A 27 -10.60 18.88 26.71
C ILE A 27 -9.77 18.64 25.45
N VAL A 28 -8.62 17.99 25.60
CA VAL A 28 -7.89 17.44 24.45
C VAL A 28 -8.60 16.17 24.06
N SER A 29 -9.49 16.26 23.08
CA SER A 29 -10.06 15.07 22.43
C SER A 29 -8.92 14.30 21.76
N PRO A 30 -8.75 12.99 22.02
CA PRO A 30 -7.79 12.20 21.25
C PRO A 30 -8.29 12.12 19.81
N ALA A 31 -7.51 12.65 18.87
CA ALA A 31 -7.71 12.37 17.46
C ALA A 31 -7.30 10.91 17.22
N ILE A 32 -8.28 10.03 17.04
CA ILE A 32 -8.03 8.66 16.61
C ILE A 32 -7.77 8.74 15.11
N LEU A 33 -6.52 8.56 14.66
CA LEU A 33 -6.24 8.42 13.23
C LEU A 33 -6.83 7.10 12.74
N MET A 34 -7.99 7.18 12.09
CA MET A 34 -8.54 6.08 11.31
C MET A 34 -7.74 6.01 9.99
N ALA A 35 -7.10 4.88 9.72
CA ALA A 35 -6.55 4.63 8.40
C ALA A 35 -7.70 4.63 7.39
N GLN A 36 -7.67 5.53 6.40
CA GLN A 36 -8.64 5.47 5.29
C GLN A 36 -8.36 4.21 4.48
N PRO A 37 -9.35 3.33 4.24
CA PRO A 37 -9.14 2.16 3.40
C PRO A 37 -8.81 2.61 1.98
N GLN A 38 -7.68 2.14 1.45
CA GLN A 38 -7.33 2.33 0.05
C GLN A 38 -8.31 1.52 -0.81
N ALA A 39 -8.85 2.13 -1.86
CA ALA A 39 -9.68 1.39 -2.81
C ALA A 39 -8.84 0.32 -3.52
N ALA A 40 -9.42 -0.86 -3.76
CA ALA A 40 -8.75 -1.91 -4.51
C ALA A 40 -8.52 -1.45 -5.97
N VAL A 41 -7.36 -1.79 -6.53
CA VAL A 41 -7.06 -1.54 -7.95
C VAL A 41 -7.75 -2.63 -8.77
N ALA A 42 -8.60 -2.23 -9.72
CA ALA A 42 -9.23 -3.16 -10.65
C ALA A 42 -8.24 -3.51 -11.76
N LEU A 43 -7.79 -4.76 -11.81
CA LEU A 43 -6.81 -5.24 -12.80
C LEU A 43 -7.44 -5.74 -14.11
N GLY A 44 -8.77 -5.73 -14.22
CA GLY A 44 -9.47 -6.23 -15.41
C GLY A 44 -9.02 -7.65 -15.77
N ALA A 45 -8.81 -7.90 -17.06
CA ALA A 45 -8.32 -9.18 -17.57
C ALA A 45 -6.85 -9.47 -17.20
N ALA A 46 -6.05 -8.48 -16.78
CA ALA A 46 -4.70 -8.72 -16.29
C ALA A 46 -4.70 -9.50 -14.97
N GLY A 47 -5.80 -9.42 -14.20
CA GLY A 47 -5.95 -10.11 -12.91
C GLY A 47 -6.03 -11.64 -13.01
N ASP A 48 -6.31 -12.19 -14.20
CA ASP A 48 -6.36 -13.64 -14.43
C ASP A 48 -4.96 -14.27 -14.63
N PHE A 49 -3.93 -13.44 -14.80
CA PHE A 49 -2.56 -13.87 -15.06
C PHE A 49 -1.69 -13.82 -13.81
N ALA A 50 -0.94 -14.89 -13.56
CA ALA A 50 0.15 -14.87 -12.59
C ALA A 50 1.34 -14.06 -13.11
N ILE A 51 1.59 -14.13 -14.42
CA ILE A 51 2.63 -13.36 -15.11
C ILE A 51 2.05 -12.81 -16.41
N LEU A 52 2.07 -11.49 -16.59
CA LEU A 52 1.77 -10.86 -17.87
C LEU A 52 2.92 -9.90 -18.23
N ALA A 53 3.55 -10.12 -19.38
CA ALA A 53 4.73 -9.36 -19.79
C ALA A 53 4.61 -8.77 -21.20
N GLY A 54 5.43 -7.74 -21.44
CA GLY A 54 5.43 -6.96 -22.69
C GLY A 54 6.39 -7.47 -23.78
N SER A 55 7.62 -7.82 -23.36
CA SER A 55 8.76 -7.97 -24.27
C SER A 55 9.51 -9.29 -24.13
N LEU A 56 9.55 -9.88 -22.94
CA LEU A 56 10.30 -11.10 -22.63
C LEU A 56 9.79 -11.69 -21.32
N VAL A 57 9.74 -13.02 -21.25
CA VAL A 57 9.71 -13.76 -19.98
C VAL A 57 10.87 -14.75 -20.02
N SER A 58 11.82 -14.59 -19.09
CA SER A 58 12.96 -15.49 -18.96
C SER A 58 12.93 -16.18 -17.61
N ASN A 59 13.17 -17.48 -17.61
CA ASN A 59 13.35 -18.28 -16.40
C ASN A 59 14.74 -18.91 -16.34
N VAL A 60 15.24 -19.10 -15.13
CA VAL A 60 16.39 -19.96 -14.84
C VAL A 60 15.87 -21.07 -13.92
N PRO A 61 15.74 -22.32 -14.41
CA PRO A 61 15.12 -23.39 -13.65
C PRO A 61 15.81 -23.69 -12.30
N ALA A 62 15.10 -24.12 -11.26
CA ALA A 62 13.67 -24.47 -11.25
C ALA A 62 12.77 -23.39 -10.62
N SER A 63 11.67 -23.04 -11.29
CA SER A 63 10.59 -22.15 -10.82
C SER A 63 9.27 -22.91 -10.68
N ALA A 64 8.34 -22.37 -9.87
CA ALA A 64 6.99 -22.90 -9.71
C ALA A 64 5.96 -21.78 -9.83
N ILE A 65 5.29 -21.71 -10.98
CA ILE A 65 4.25 -20.73 -11.28
C ILE A 65 2.90 -21.43 -11.15
N THR A 66 2.00 -20.85 -10.35
CA THR A 66 0.59 -21.27 -10.27
C THR A 66 -0.28 -20.16 -10.83
N GLY A 67 -0.97 -20.44 -11.93
CA GLY A 67 -1.74 -19.47 -12.70
C GLY A 67 -1.19 -19.24 -14.10
N ASP A 68 -1.91 -18.44 -14.88
CA ASP A 68 -1.65 -18.28 -16.31
C ASP A 68 -0.48 -17.34 -16.58
N LEU A 69 0.23 -17.59 -17.68
CA LEU A 69 1.37 -16.80 -18.14
C LEU A 69 1.03 -16.21 -19.51
N GLY A 70 1.22 -14.91 -19.68
CA GLY A 70 0.95 -14.19 -20.92
C GLY A 70 2.13 -13.36 -21.40
N LEU A 71 2.37 -13.35 -22.70
CA LEU A 71 3.33 -12.45 -23.35
C LEU A 71 2.70 -11.76 -24.56
N SER A 72 2.67 -10.43 -24.56
CA SER A 72 2.14 -9.61 -25.66
C SER A 72 2.70 -8.19 -25.60
N PRO A 73 2.96 -7.51 -26.73
CA PRO A 73 2.76 -7.96 -28.12
C PRO A 73 3.92 -8.79 -28.66
N ALA A 74 4.95 -9.04 -27.85
CA ALA A 74 6.09 -9.86 -28.23
C ALA A 74 5.68 -11.29 -28.63
N ALA A 75 6.44 -11.88 -29.56
CA ALA A 75 6.25 -13.25 -30.03
C ALA A 75 6.41 -14.27 -28.89
N GLY A 76 5.69 -15.39 -28.98
CA GLY A 76 5.73 -16.45 -27.96
C GLY A 76 7.13 -17.03 -27.72
N SER A 77 7.99 -17.00 -28.75
CA SER A 77 9.40 -17.45 -28.70
C SER A 77 10.27 -16.70 -27.69
N LEU A 78 9.82 -15.53 -27.21
CA LEU A 78 10.47 -14.76 -26.16
C LEU A 78 10.02 -15.18 -24.75
N ILE A 79 9.34 -16.32 -24.62
CA ILE A 79 9.17 -17.05 -23.36
C ILE A 79 10.25 -18.14 -23.34
N THR A 80 11.26 -17.95 -22.49
CA THR A 80 12.50 -18.76 -22.54
C THR A 80 12.90 -19.31 -21.18
N GLY A 81 13.62 -20.43 -21.20
CA GLY A 81 14.22 -21.01 -19.99
C GLY A 81 13.23 -21.72 -19.06
N PHE A 82 12.00 -21.99 -19.52
CA PHE A 82 11.06 -22.82 -18.78
C PHE A 82 11.32 -24.31 -19.07
N GLY A 83 11.42 -25.11 -18.01
CA GLY A 83 11.45 -26.56 -18.06
C GLY A 83 10.05 -27.17 -18.08
N ASP A 84 10.00 -28.51 -18.18
CA ASP A 84 8.73 -29.24 -18.09
C ASP A 84 8.07 -29.02 -16.73
N ALA A 85 6.77 -28.74 -16.74
CA ALA A 85 5.92 -28.65 -15.55
C ALA A 85 6.24 -27.52 -14.53
N GLU A 86 6.96 -26.46 -14.93
CA GLU A 86 7.16 -25.29 -14.05
C GLU A 86 5.93 -24.36 -13.98
N VAL A 87 5.08 -24.39 -15.00
CA VAL A 87 3.84 -23.61 -15.08
C VAL A 87 2.65 -24.53 -14.86
N THR A 88 1.98 -24.35 -13.72
CA THR A 88 0.66 -24.94 -13.44
C THR A 88 -0.41 -23.92 -13.84
N GLY A 89 -0.71 -23.88 -15.13
CA GLY A 89 -1.61 -22.92 -15.77
C GLY A 89 -1.50 -22.99 -17.28
N ILE A 90 -2.11 -22.04 -17.99
CA ILE A 90 -2.03 -21.92 -19.45
C ILE A 90 -1.01 -20.83 -19.81
N ILE A 91 -0.14 -21.15 -20.77
CA ILE A 91 0.72 -20.17 -21.42
C ILE A 91 -0.04 -19.60 -22.63
N TYR A 92 -0.35 -18.31 -22.60
CA TYR A 92 -0.96 -17.58 -23.70
C TYR A 92 0.08 -16.78 -24.47
N THR A 93 0.06 -16.91 -25.80
CA THR A 93 0.95 -16.20 -26.72
C THR A 93 0.17 -15.51 -27.83
N VAL A 94 0.81 -14.52 -28.47
CA VAL A 94 0.25 -13.84 -29.65
C VAL A 94 0.36 -14.66 -30.94
N ASP A 95 1.27 -15.65 -30.97
CA ASP A 95 1.55 -16.51 -32.11
C ASP A 95 1.92 -17.94 -31.69
N ALA A 96 2.10 -18.85 -32.65
CA ALA A 96 2.42 -20.25 -32.40
C ALA A 96 3.92 -20.51 -32.07
N SER A 97 4.72 -19.47 -31.83
CA SER A 97 6.16 -19.62 -31.57
C SER A 97 6.50 -19.88 -30.08
N GLY A 98 5.49 -19.98 -29.23
CA GLY A 98 5.64 -20.22 -27.79
C GLY A 98 6.12 -21.63 -27.42
N PRO A 99 6.41 -21.86 -26.12
CA PRO A 99 6.70 -23.18 -25.57
C PRO A 99 5.61 -24.21 -25.90
N ALA A 100 5.96 -25.50 -25.85
CA ALA A 100 4.99 -26.57 -26.07
C ALA A 100 3.80 -26.46 -25.10
N GLY A 101 2.57 -26.65 -25.61
CA GLY A 101 1.34 -26.51 -24.83
C GLY A 101 0.80 -25.08 -24.72
N SER A 102 1.47 -24.08 -25.30
CA SER A 102 0.94 -22.71 -25.36
C SER A 102 -0.34 -22.61 -26.19
N ILE A 103 -1.25 -21.72 -25.80
CA ILE A 103 -2.47 -21.37 -26.54
C ILE A 103 -2.30 -20.00 -27.19
N VAL A 104 -2.58 -19.92 -28.50
CA VAL A 104 -2.57 -18.66 -29.23
C VAL A 104 -3.87 -17.89 -28.95
N SER A 105 -3.77 -16.75 -28.27
CA SER A 105 -4.92 -15.89 -27.96
C SER A 105 -4.51 -14.41 -27.91
N ALA A 106 -4.19 -13.86 -29.08
CA ALA A 106 -3.75 -12.46 -29.20
C ALA A 106 -4.81 -11.45 -28.73
N ALA A 107 -6.11 -11.74 -28.92
CA ALA A 107 -7.19 -10.85 -28.51
C ALA A 107 -7.30 -10.73 -26.99
N LEU A 108 -7.27 -11.87 -26.28
CA LEU A 108 -7.28 -11.89 -24.81
C LEU A 108 -6.08 -11.13 -24.26
N LEU A 109 -4.88 -11.42 -24.78
CA LEU A 109 -3.65 -10.75 -24.35
C LEU A 109 -3.64 -9.25 -24.66
N ALA A 110 -4.26 -8.81 -25.75
CA ALA A 110 -4.39 -7.39 -26.06
C ALA A 110 -5.30 -6.67 -25.05
N THR A 111 -6.41 -7.31 -24.63
CA THR A 111 -7.27 -6.79 -23.56
C THR A 111 -6.53 -6.76 -22.23
N ALA A 112 -5.93 -7.88 -21.82
CA ALA A 112 -5.20 -7.96 -20.55
C ALA A 112 -4.06 -6.95 -20.48
N LYS A 113 -3.34 -6.71 -21.59
CA LYS A 113 -2.31 -5.67 -21.65
C LYS A 113 -2.85 -4.25 -21.68
N GLY A 114 -4.09 -4.05 -22.14
CA GLY A 114 -4.76 -2.76 -22.06
C GLY A 114 -5.20 -2.40 -20.64
N ASP A 115 -5.45 -3.42 -19.81
CA ASP A 115 -5.85 -3.28 -18.40
C ASP A 115 -4.64 -3.19 -17.43
N LEU A 116 -3.41 -3.39 -17.92
CA LEU A 116 -2.15 -3.31 -17.17
C LEU A 116 -1.50 -1.92 -17.26
#